data_AF-A0A0D6PEK1-F1
#
_entry.id   AF-A0A0D6PEK1-F1
#
_cell.length_a   1.000
_cell.length_b   1.000
_cell.length_c   1.000
_cell.angle_alpha   90.00
_cell.angle_beta   90.00
_cell.angle_gamma   90.00
#
_symmetry.space_group_name_H-M   'P 1'
#
loop_
_entity.id
_entity.type
_entity.pdbx_description
1 polymer ?
#
loop_
_entity_poly.entity_id
_entity_poly.type
_entity_poly.pdbx_seq_one_letter_code
_entity_poly.pdbx_strand_id
1 'polypeptide(L)' 'MGTTTEKKLSKGQLAYEQERARKAGKSLDEWMKHKARMAAEEAEKATSKLEKKKGFFSRLLDKAHKPI' A
#
# COMPACT_ATOMS: atom_id res chain seq x y z
N MET A 1 14.32 -11.01 14.53
CA MET A 1 13.41 -9.86 14.34
C MET A 1 13.82 -9.15 13.06
N GLY A 2 13.30 -9.57 11.90
CA GLY A 2 13.67 -8.99 10.60
C GLY A 2 12.80 -7.77 10.30
N THR A 3 13.42 -6.59 10.23
CA THR A 3 12.77 -5.35 9.82
C THR A 3 12.55 -5.39 8.30
N THR A 4 11.30 -5.25 7.86
CA THR A 4 10.83 -5.37 6.47
C THR A 4 11.28 -4.22 5.54
N THR A 5 12.44 -3.61 5.79
CA THR A 5 12.96 -2.46 5.02
C THR A 5 13.85 -2.88 3.84
N GLU A 6 14.30 -4.14 3.78
CA GLU A 6 15.35 -4.54 2.83
C GLU A 6 14.88 -5.26 1.56
N LYS A 7 13.63 -5.09 1.12
CA LYS A 7 13.35 -5.28 -0.31
C LYS A 7 14.01 -4.10 -1.02
N LYS A 8 15.31 -4.23 -1.36
CA LYS A 8 16.13 -3.24 -2.08
C LYS A 8 15.25 -2.57 -3.14
N LEU A 9 14.88 -1.32 -2.89
CA LEU A 9 14.10 -0.54 -3.84
C LEU A 9 14.86 -0.52 -5.16
N SER A 10 14.15 -0.77 -6.26
CA SER A 10 14.75 -0.65 -7.59
C SER A 10 15.30 0.77 -7.76
N LYS A 11 16.37 0.93 -8.57
CA LYS A 11 17.00 2.24 -8.83
C LYS A 11 15.97 3.30 -9.26
N GLY A 12 14.98 2.91 -10.06
CA GLY A 12 13.88 3.80 -10.48
C GLY A 12 12.95 4.19 -9.33
N GLN A 13 12.65 3.28 -8.41
CA GLN A 13 11.85 3.62 -7.22
C GLN A 13 12.61 4.54 -6.27
N LEU A 14 13.91 4.34 -6.13
CA LEU A 14 14.75 5.17 -5.26
C LEU A 14 14.81 6.62 -5.78
N ALA A 15 14.97 6.83 -7.09
CA ALA A 15 14.95 8.16 -7.70
C ALA A 15 13.60 8.86 -7.50
N TYR A 16 12.50 8.13 -7.66
CA TYR A 16 11.14 8.66 -7.43
C TYR A 16 10.92 9.09 -5.97
N GLU A 17 11.36 8.29 -5.01
CA GLU A 17 11.23 8.62 -3.58
C GLU A 17 12.19 9.75 -3.17
N GLN A 18 13.37 9.88 -3.80
CA GLN A 18 14.28 11.02 -3.59
C GLN A 18 13.66 12.34 -4.04
N GLU A 19 12.98 12.36 -5.19
CA GLU A 19 12.32 13.57 -5.67
C GLU A 19 11.21 14.01 -4.71
N ARG A 20 10.45 13.05 -4.18
CA ARG A 20 9.41 13.28 -3.17
C ARG A 20 10.00 13.76 -1.85
N ALA A 21 11.09 13.15 -1.39
CA ALA A 21 11.80 13.58 -0.19
C ALA A 21 12.28 15.04 -0.34
N ARG A 22 12.86 15.39 -1.49
CA ARG A 22 13.27 16.76 -1.82
C ARG A 22 12.09 17.73 -1.82
N LYS A 23 10.96 17.34 -2.41
CA LYS A 23 9.72 18.16 -2.40
C LYS A 23 9.17 18.38 -1.00
N ALA A 24 9.34 17.39 -0.12
CA ALA A 24 8.96 17.47 1.29
C ALA A 24 10.00 18.19 2.17
N GLY A 25 11.15 18.58 1.62
CA GLY A 25 12.26 19.18 2.37
C GLY A 25 12.92 18.22 3.37
N LYS A 26 12.83 16.91 3.14
CA LYS A 26 13.32 15.86 4.04
C LYS A 26 14.41 15.03 3.38
N SER A 27 15.24 14.37 4.19
CA SER A 27 16.13 13.33 3.68
C SER A 27 15.34 12.09 3.23
N LEU A 28 15.93 11.26 2.35
CA LEU A 28 15.28 10.05 1.85
C LEU A 28 14.92 9.08 2.98
N ASP A 29 15.80 8.94 3.98
CA ASP A 29 15.58 8.05 5.13
C ASP A 29 14.40 8.52 5.99
N GLU A 30 14.33 9.82 6.30
CA GLU A 30 13.21 10.41 7.03
C GLU A 30 11.90 10.32 6.25
N TRP A 31 11.96 10.48 4.93
CA TRP A 31 10.81 10.34 4.05
C TRP A 31 10.26 8.90 4.07
N MET A 32 11.15 7.89 4.01
CA MET A 32 10.78 6.49 4.10
C MET A 32 10.17 6.13 5.47
N LYS A 33 10.76 6.62 6.57
CA LYS A 33 10.21 6.47 7.93
C LYS A 33 8.84 7.13 8.07
N HIS A 34 8.67 8.33 7.51
CA HIS A 34 7.39 9.04 7.52
C HIS A 34 6.31 8.28 6.73
N LYS A 35 6.67 7.73 5.56
CA LYS A 35 5.77 6.92 4.73
C LYS A 35 5.36 5.63 5.44
N ALA A 36 6.29 4.96 6.11
CA ALA A 36 5.99 3.75 6.89
C ALA A 36 4.99 4.05 8.02
N ARG A 37 5.16 5.17 8.72
CA ARG A 37 4.21 5.63 9.76
C ARG A 37 2.82 5.92 9.18
N MET A 38 2.76 6.65 8.06
CA MET A 38 1.48 6.95 7.38
C MET A 38 0.78 5.69 6.90
N ALA A 39 1.51 4.72 6.33
CA ALA A 39 0.94 3.46 5.88
C ALA A 39 0.37 2.63 7.05
N ALA A 40 1.02 2.65 8.21
CA ALA A 40 0.50 2.03 9.43
C ALA A 40 -0.79 2.72 9.91
N GLU A 41 -0.82 4.06 9.92
CA GLU A 41 -2.00 4.83 10.31
C GLU A 41 -3.18 4.67 9.33
N GLU A 42 -2.90 4.52 8.03
CA GLU A 42 -3.92 4.23 7.02
C GLU A 42 -4.43 2.78 7.11
N ALA A 43 -3.57 1.81 7.44
CA ALA A 43 -3.99 0.43 7.66
C ALA A 43 -4.94 0.30 8.85
N GLU A 44 -4.66 1.00 9.95
CA GLU A 44 -5.53 1.08 11.14
C GLU A 44 -6.88 1.76 10.85
N LYS A 45 -6.94 2.66 9.85
CA LYS A 45 -8.20 3.28 9.42
C LYS A 45 -8.97 2.42 8.42
N ALA A 46 -8.27 1.67 7.57
CA ALA A 46 -8.87 0.81 6.54
C ALA A 46 -9.54 -0.45 7.11
N THR A 47 -9.14 -0.91 8.30
CA THR A 47 -9.81 -2.01 9.02
C THR A 47 -11.22 -1.64 9.49
N SER A 48 -11.52 -0.35 9.64
CA SER A 48 -12.80 0.12 10.19
C SER A 48 -13.94 0.28 9.16
N LYS A 49 -13.68 0.12 7.85
CA LYS A 49 -14.71 0.40 6.85
C LYS A 49 -14.53 -0.33 5.51
N LEU A 50 -14.71 -1.64 5.47
CA LEU A 50 -15.00 -2.32 4.20
C LEU A 50 -15.91 -3.53 4.41
N GLU A 51 -17.22 -3.26 4.46
CA GLU A 51 -18.15 -4.19 3.85
C GLU A 51 -17.78 -4.29 2.37
N LYS A 52 -17.04 -5.33 2.01
CA LYS A 52 -16.58 -5.58 0.64
C LYS A 52 -17.81 -5.81 -0.23
N LYS A 53 -18.30 -4.75 -0.88
CA LYS A 53 -19.32 -4.86 -1.92
C LYS A 53 -18.81 -5.85 -2.97
N LYS A 54 -19.59 -6.90 -3.24
CA LYS A 54 -19.24 -7.90 -4.28
C LYS A 54 -18.95 -7.18 -5.59
N GLY A 55 -17.67 -7.20 -5.99
CA GLY A 55 -17.21 -6.64 -7.25
C GLY A 55 -17.74 -7.43 -8.45
N PHE A 56 -17.52 -6.89 -9.65
CA PHE A 56 -17.99 -7.49 -10.90
C PHE A 56 -17.58 -8.97 -11.06
N PHE A 57 -16.32 -9.29 -10.80
CA PHE A 57 -15.82 -10.67 -10.88
C PHE A 57 -16.45 -11.59 -9.83
N SER A 58 -16.72 -11.09 -8.62
CA SER A 58 -17.40 -11.88 -7.58
C SER A 58 -18.81 -12.24 -8.00
N ARG A 59 -19.54 -11.33 -8.66
CA ARG A 59 -20.89 -11.60 -9.18
C ARG A 59 -20.89 -12.60 -10.33
N LEU A 60 -19.85 -12.57 -11.18
CA LEU A 60 -19.70 -13.52 -12.28
C LEU A 60 -19.48 -14.94 -11.75
N LEU A 61 -18.63 -15.10 -10.73
CA LEU A 61 -18.41 -16.39 -10.07
C LEU A 61 -19.67 -16.90 -9.39
N ASP A 62 -20.42 -16.05 -8.67
CA ASP A 62 -21.70 -16.46 -8.06
C ASP A 62 -22.70 -16.99 -9.11
N LYS A 63 -22.72 -16.40 -10.31
CA LYS A 63 -23.58 -16.85 -11.42
C LYS A 63 -23.14 -18.21 -11.96
N ALA A 64 -21.83 -18.44 -12.07
CA ALA A 64 -21.27 -19.71 -12.54
C ALA A 64 -21.46 -20.86 -11.53
N HIS A 65 -21.45 -20.55 -10.23
CA HIS A 65 -21.61 -21.52 -9.16
C HIS A 65 -23.08 -21.84 -8.81
N LYS A 66 -24.06 -21.23 -9.48
CA LYS A 66 -25.47 -21.50 -9.23
C LYS A 66 -25.93 -22.65 -10.14
N PRO A 67 -26.15 -23.88 -9.61
CA PRO A 67 -26.70 -24.96 -10.40
C PRO A 67 -28.12 -24.61 -10.85
N ILE A 68 -28.50 -25.11 -12.03
CA ILE A 68 -29.84 -24.96 -12.62
C ILE A 68 -30.90 -25.69 -11.80
#